data_AF-A0A562DIY1-F1
#
_entry.id   AF-A0A562DIY1-F1
#
_cell.length_a   1.000
_cell.length_b   1.000
_cell.length_c   1.000
_cell.angle_alpha   90.00
_cell.angle_beta   90.00
_cell.angle_gamma   90.00
#
_symmetry.space_group_name_H-M   'P 1'
#
loop_
_entity.id
_entity.type
_entity.pdbx_description
1 polymer ?
#
loop_
_entity_poly.entity_id
_entity_poly.type
_entity_poly.pdbx_seq_one_letter_code
_entity_poly.pdbx_strand_id
1 'polypeptide(L)'
;MSAAARLAELHAAMDRIREALERDQIEAMPPMLDAYDRAVDEFCRMEGAAALREGVQALHERQQQVIAAMRVRQDRLQALMRQQRQANRAVHAYAGAR
;
A
#
# COMPACT_ATOMS: atom_id res chain seq x y z
N MET A 1 14.10 16.01 17.14
CA MET A 1 13.24 14.81 17.14
C MET A 1 14.13 13.59 17.35
N SER A 2 13.77 12.66 18.23
CA SER A 2 14.59 11.45 18.49
C SER A 2 14.30 10.35 17.46
N ALA A 3 15.24 9.41 17.29
CA ALA A 3 15.03 8.25 16.41
C ALA A 3 13.80 7.43 16.84
N ALA A 4 13.55 7.30 18.15
CA ALA A 4 12.38 6.61 18.67
C ALA A 4 11.06 7.32 18.30
N ALA A 5 11.02 8.66 18.39
CA ALA A 5 9.86 9.43 17.97
C ALA A 5 9.61 9.29 16.46
N ARG A 6 10.68 9.33 15.65
CA ARG A 6 10.57 9.15 14.21
C ARG A 6 10.10 7.74 13.82
N LEU A 7 10.56 6.71 14.54
CA LEU A 7 10.09 5.34 14.34
C LEU A 7 8.59 5.20 14.65
N ALA A 8 8.12 5.83 15.73
CA ALA A 8 6.69 5.84 16.05
C ALA A 8 5.85 6.52 14.94
N GLU A 9 6.37 7.61 14.35
CA GLU A 9 5.73 8.26 13.19
C GLU A 9 5.69 7.36 11.95
N LEU A 10 6.75 6.58 11.70
CA LEU A 10 6.77 5.60 10.61
C LEU A 10 5.71 4.51 10.80
N HIS A 11 5.54 4.01 12.04
CA HIS A 11 4.45 3.09 12.36
C HIS A 11 3.08 3.71 12.09
N ALA A 12 2.85 4.94 12.54
CA ALA A 12 1.60 5.65 12.29
C ALA A 12 1.36 5.91 10.79
N ALA A 13 2.41 6.20 10.01
CA ALA A 13 2.32 6.35 8.57
C ALA A 13 1.92 5.03 7.89
N MET A 14 2.46 3.88 8.32
CA MET A 14 2.01 2.57 7.87
C MET A 14 0.56 2.28 8.21
N ASP A 15 0.11 2.63 9.42
CA ASP A 15 -1.27 2.42 9.82
C ASP A 15 -2.23 3.24 8.92
N ARG A 16 -1.85 4.49 8.58
CA ARG A 16 -2.61 5.32 7.62
C ARG A 16 -2.63 4.74 6.21
N ILE A 17 -1.50 4.21 5.73
CA ILE A 17 -1.43 3.58 4.39
C ILE A 17 -2.31 2.34 4.34
N ARG A 18 -2.31 1.52 5.40
CA ARG A 18 -3.21 0.38 5.52
C ARG A 18 -4.68 0.82 5.52
N GLU A 19 -5.03 1.84 6.30
CA GLU A 19 -6.39 2.37 6.32
C GLU A 19 -6.84 2.91 4.95
N ALA A 20 -5.95 3.60 4.23
CA ALA A 20 -6.24 4.09 2.89
C ALA A 20 -6.49 2.93 1.91
N LEU A 21 -5.72 1.84 2.03
CA LEU A 21 -5.91 0.62 1.25
C LEU A 21 -7.25 -0.06 1.56
N GLU A 22 -7.61 -0.16 2.85
CA GLU A 22 -8.88 -0.76 3.30
C GLU A 22 -10.11 0.05 2.87
N ARG A 23 -9.97 1.38 2.80
CA ARG A 23 -11.03 2.30 2.35
C ARG A 23 -11.05 2.52 0.83
N ASP A 24 -10.26 1.76 0.06
CA ASP A 24 -10.13 1.91 -1.39
C ASP A 24 -9.73 3.33 -1.85
N GLN A 25 -9.02 4.09 -1.00
CA GLN A 25 -8.58 5.47 -1.27
C GLN A 25 -7.29 5.50 -2.11
N ILE A 26 -7.34 4.86 -3.28
CA ILE A 26 -6.14 4.59 -4.10
C ILE A 26 -5.47 5.85 -4.62
N GLU A 27 -6.25 6.87 -4.94
CA GLU A 27 -5.73 8.16 -5.43
C GLU A 27 -4.89 8.89 -4.38
N ALA A 28 -5.16 8.63 -3.09
CA ALA A 28 -4.41 9.22 -1.98
C ALA A 28 -3.12 8.46 -1.65
N MET A 29 -2.96 7.22 -2.13
CA MET A 29 -1.85 6.35 -1.73
C MET A 29 -0.48 6.78 -2.27
N PRO A 30 -0.29 7.16 -3.55
CA PRO A 30 1.03 7.54 -4.07
C PRO A 30 1.74 8.61 -3.24
N PRO A 31 1.14 9.78 -2.92
CA PRO A 31 1.83 10.78 -2.11
C PRO A 31 2.09 10.31 -0.66
N MET A 32 1.30 9.38 -0.11
CA MET A 32 1.54 8.79 1.21
C MET A 32 2.77 7.88 1.20
N LEU A 33 2.93 7.08 0.14
CA LEU A 33 4.10 6.20 -0.05
C LEU A 33 5.37 7.04 -0.24
N ASP A 34 5.33 8.07 -1.08
CA ASP A 34 6.49 8.97 -1.29
C ASP A 34 6.90 9.72 -0.01
N ALA A 35 5.92 10.08 0.83
CA ALA A 35 6.19 10.69 2.13
C ALA A 35 6.81 9.68 3.11
N TYR A 36 6.33 8.43 3.08
CA TYR A 36 6.86 7.36 3.92
C TYR A 36 8.30 6.99 3.54
N ASP A 37 8.60 6.85 2.26
CA ASP A 37 9.95 6.49 1.80
C ASP A 37 10.97 7.55 2.20
N ARG A 38 10.62 8.84 2.03
CA ARG A 38 11.45 9.95 2.54
C ARG A 38 11.65 9.88 4.06
N ALA A 39 10.60 9.51 4.79
CA ALA A 39 10.69 9.39 6.25
C ALA A 39 11.59 8.23 6.70
N VAL A 40 11.60 7.12 5.95
CA VAL A 40 12.49 5.98 6.18
C VAL A 40 13.95 6.40 5.93
N ASP A 41 14.22 7.09 4.81
CA ASP A 41 15.56 7.58 4.50
C ASP A 41 16.09 8.54 5.56
N GLU A 42 15.24 9.43 6.07
CA GLU A 42 15.58 10.32 7.18
C GLU A 42 15.89 9.53 8.45
N PHE A 43 15.04 8.57 8.82
CA PHE A 43 15.25 7.72 9.99
C PHE A 43 16.57 6.96 9.94
N CYS A 44 16.93 6.38 8.79
CA CYS A 44 18.19 5.65 8.59
C CYS A 44 19.44 6.52 8.81
N ARG A 45 19.32 7.85 8.65
CA ARG A 45 20.42 8.80 8.88
C ARG A 45 20.48 9.31 10.33
N MET A 46 19.50 8.99 11.17
CA MET A 46 19.44 9.46 12.56
C MET A 46 20.38 8.68 13.48
N GLU A 47 21.05 9.41 14.38
CA GLU A 47 21.78 8.79 15.48
C GLU A 47 20.83 8.00 16.38
N GLY A 48 21.25 6.79 16.77
CA GLY A 48 20.45 5.88 17.59
C GLY A 48 19.42 5.04 16.82
N ALA A 49 19.27 5.20 15.51
CA ALA A 49 18.38 4.35 14.70
C ALA A 49 18.78 2.86 14.76
N ALA A 50 20.08 2.58 14.76
CA ALA A 50 20.61 1.21 14.87
C ALA A 50 20.26 0.51 16.19
N ALA A 51 20.04 1.27 17.27
CA ALA A 51 19.63 0.73 18.57
C ALA A 51 18.17 0.30 18.61
N LEU A 52 17.35 0.69 17.62
CA LEU A 52 15.91 0.44 17.57
C LEU A 52 15.55 -0.79 16.71
N ARG A 53 16.44 -1.79 16.65
CA ARG A 53 16.31 -2.97 15.79
C ARG A 53 14.95 -3.67 15.87
N GLU A 54 14.43 -3.88 17.08
CA GLU A 54 13.14 -4.57 17.28
C GLU A 54 11.98 -3.79 16.67
N GLY A 55 11.94 -2.47 16.86
CA GLY A 55 10.89 -1.64 16.28
C GLY A 55 11.00 -1.56 14.75
N VAL A 56 12.21 -1.53 14.21
CA VAL A 56 12.43 -1.61 12.75
C VAL A 56 11.96 -2.94 12.18
N GLN A 57 12.19 -4.05 12.88
CA GLN A 57 11.71 -5.37 12.47
C GLN A 57 10.18 -5.42 12.46
N ALA A 58 9.52 -4.90 13.50
CA ALA A 58 8.06 -4.81 13.55
C ALA A 58 7.51 -3.91 12.43
N LEU A 59 8.20 -2.82 12.08
CA LEU A 59 7.82 -1.95 10.97
C LEU A 59 7.92 -2.69 9.62
N HIS A 60 8.98 -3.46 9.42
CA HIS A 60 9.17 -4.26 8.21
C HIS A 60 8.08 -5.33 8.04
N GLU A 61 7.70 -6.03 9.11
CA GLU A 61 6.61 -7.01 9.07
C GLU A 61 5.29 -6.37 8.64
N ARG A 62 4.98 -5.17 9.16
CA ARG A 62 3.80 -4.41 8.74
C ARG A 62 3.85 -3.98 7.28
N GLN A 63 5.01 -3.50 6.80
CA GLN A 63 5.19 -3.17 5.38
C GLN A 63 4.89 -4.38 4.49
N GLN A 64 5.39 -5.56 4.85
CA GLN A 64 5.14 -6.79 4.07
C GLN A 64 3.65 -7.17 4.04
N GLN A 65 2.93 -7.00 5.15
CA GLN A 65 1.49 -7.24 5.21
C GLN A 65 0.72 -6.29 4.28
N VAL A 66 1.07 -5.01 4.28
CA VAL A 66 0.45 -4.01 3.40
C VAL A 66 0.73 -4.34 1.92
N ILE A 67 1.97 -4.70 1.58
CA ILE A 67 2.35 -5.11 0.21
C ILE A 67 1.54 -6.35 -0.23
N ALA A 68 1.40 -7.34 0.64
CA ALA A 68 0.60 -8.52 0.36
C ALA A 68 -0.87 -8.16 0.08
N ALA A 69 -1.46 -7.27 0.90
CA ALA A 69 -2.83 -6.78 0.70
C ALA A 69 -2.99 -6.01 -0.63
N MET A 70 -2.03 -5.16 -0.99
CA MET A 70 -2.02 -4.46 -2.29
C MET A 70 -2.01 -5.44 -3.47
N ARG A 71 -1.20 -6.51 -3.41
CA ARG A 71 -1.14 -7.54 -4.45
C ARG A 71 -2.47 -8.28 -4.61
N VAL A 72 -3.05 -8.74 -3.49
CA VAL A 72 -4.38 -9.38 -3.49
C VAL A 72 -5.43 -8.48 -4.13
N ARG A 73 -5.38 -7.18 -3.83
CA ARG A 73 -6.29 -6.20 -4.43
C ARG A 73 -6.06 -6.03 -5.92
N GLN A 74 -4.81 -5.93 -6.37
CA GLN A 74 -4.46 -5.84 -7.78
C GLN A 74 -5.00 -7.05 -8.56
N ASP A 75 -4.86 -8.26 -8.02
CA ASP A 75 -5.38 -9.48 -8.64
C ASP A 75 -6.91 -9.45 -8.79
N ARG A 76 -7.62 -8.96 -7.76
CA ARG A 76 -9.08 -8.77 -7.81
C ARG A 76 -9.49 -7.77 -8.89
N LEU A 77 -8.83 -6.62 -8.98
CA LEU A 77 -9.11 -5.63 -10.02
C LEU A 77 -8.88 -6.19 -11.42
N GLN A 78 -7.79 -6.91 -11.64
CA GLN A 78 -7.53 -7.55 -12.92
C GLN A 78 -8.60 -8.59 -13.29
N ALA A 79 -9.09 -9.36 -12.31
CA ALA A 79 -10.16 -10.32 -12.51
C ALA A 79 -11.47 -9.61 -12.93
N LEU A 80 -11.84 -8.52 -12.24
CA LEU A 80 -13.01 -7.70 -12.59
C LEU A 80 -12.90 -7.11 -14.00
N MET A 81 -11.74 -6.56 -14.38
CA MET A 81 -11.52 -6.06 -15.74
C MET A 81 -11.64 -7.14 -16.80
N ARG A 82 -11.17 -8.36 -16.52
CA ARG A 82 -11.34 -9.52 -17.43
C ARG A 82 -12.82 -9.86 -17.60
N GLN A 83 -13.56 -9.91 -16.49
CA GLN A 83 -15.00 -10.19 -16.50
C GLN A 83 -15.79 -9.12 -17.28
N GLN A 84 -15.48 -7.84 -17.07
CA GLN A 84 -16.12 -6.74 -17.81
C GLN A 84 -15.89 -6.83 -19.32
N ARG A 85 -14.66 -7.14 -19.75
CA ARG A 85 -14.36 -7.35 -21.18
C ARG A 85 -15.14 -8.54 -21.76
N GLN A 86 -15.29 -9.62 -21.01
CA GLN A 86 -16.07 -10.77 -21.44
C GLN A 86 -17.57 -10.44 -21.55
N ALA A 87 -18.12 -9.71 -20.57
CA ALA A 87 -19.50 -9.25 -20.60
C ALA A 87 -19.78 -8.34 -21.79
N ASN A 88 -18.90 -7.37 -22.07
CA ASN A 88 -19.04 -6.48 -23.23
C ASN A 88 -19.01 -7.25 -24.56
N ARG A 89 -18.13 -8.25 -24.69
CA ARG A 89 -18.10 -9.11 -25.88
C ARG A 89 -19.40 -9.90 -26.06
N ALA A 90 -19.97 -10.44 -24.99
CA ALA A 90 -21.24 -11.14 -25.04
C ALA A 90 -22.38 -10.20 -25.47
N VAL A 91 -22.46 -9.00 -24.88
CA VAL A 91 -23.45 -7.98 -25.26
C VAL A 91 -23.34 -7.63 -26.74
N HIS A 92 -22.14 -7.40 -27.26
CA HIS A 92 -21.94 -7.12 -28.69
C HIS A 92 -22.31 -8.31 -29.59
N ALA A 93 -22.03 -9.55 -29.18
CA ALA A 93 -22.42 -10.73 -29.94
C ALA A 93 -23.95 -10.90 -30.00
N TYR A 94 -24.66 -10.65 -28.90
CA TYR A 94 -26.12 -10.72 -28.86
C TYR A 94 -26.80 -9.54 -29.56
N ALA A 95 -26.24 -8.34 -29.46
CA ALA A 95 -26.78 -7.14 -30.12
C ALA A 95 -26.50 -7.11 -31.63
N GLY A 96 -25.40 -7.70 -32.08
CA GLY A 96 -25.03 -7.81 -33.50
C GLY A 96 -25.60 -9.03 -34.23
N ALA A 97 -26.22 -9.96 -33.51
CA ALA A 97 -26.91 -11.13 -34.09
C ALA A 97 -28.39 -10.87 -34.43
N ARG A 98 -28.77 -9.59 -34.63
CA ARG A 98 -30.13 -9.16 -34.94
C ARG A 98 -30.22 -8.48 -36.28
#